data_AF-A0A4D8R8W7-F1
#
_entry.id   AF-A0A4D8R8W7-F1
#
_cell.length_a   1.000
_cell.length_b   1.000
_cell.length_c   1.000
_cell.angle_alpha   90.00
_cell.angle_beta   90.00
_cell.angle_gamma   90.00
#
_symmetry.space_group_name_H-M   'P 1'
#
loop_
_entity.id
_entity.type
_entity.pdbx_description
1 polymer ?
#
loop_
_entity_poly.entity_id
_entity_poly.type
_entity_poly.pdbx_seq_one_letter_code
_entity_poly.pdbx_strand_id
1 'polypeptide(L)' 'MASVRTGDTLDVGLVDSAGVYSSVVCRTVPSHQVLGSITAFPGLTRLIRCLKDGVSYKGLVKSVRGSEVIVLLRRVGL' A
#
# COMPACT_ATOMS: atom_id res chain seq x y z
N MET A 1 17.21 4.51 -6.16
CA MET A 1 16.04 3.61 -6.26
C MET A 1 15.97 2.80 -4.98
N ALA A 2 14.87 2.87 -4.22
CA ALA A 2 14.70 2.04 -3.04
C ALA A 2 14.52 0.57 -3.47
N SER A 3 15.46 -0.30 -3.11
CA SER A 3 15.35 -1.75 -3.36
C SER A 3 14.45 -2.34 -2.27
N VAL A 4 13.24 -2.75 -2.63
CA VAL A 4 12.33 -3.48 -1.73
C VAL A 4 12.60 -4.98 -1.84
N ARG A 5 12.53 -5.69 -0.72
CA ARG A 5 12.83 -7.12 -0.60
C ARG A 5 11.67 -7.89 0.02
N THR A 6 11.64 -9.20 -0.21
CA THR A 6 10.71 -10.09 0.48
C THR A 6 10.91 -9.98 1.99
N GLY A 7 9.81 -9.87 2.74
CA GLY A 7 9.81 -9.66 4.18
C GLY A 7 9.72 -8.20 4.61
N ASP A 8 9.96 -7.25 3.69
CA ASP A 8 9.82 -5.83 3.98
C ASP A 8 8.37 -5.47 4.30
N THR A 9 8.21 -4.47 5.17
CA THR A 9 6.91 -3.87 5.47
C THR A 9 6.77 -2.54 4.76
N LEU A 10 5.63 -2.35 4.12
CA LEU A 10 5.26 -1.13 3.40
C LEU A 10 4.07 -0.46 4.09
N ASP A 11 4.07 0.86 4.07
CA ASP A 11 2.92 1.65 4.48
C ASP A 11 1.88 1.67 3.38
N VAL A 12 0.62 1.43 3.75
CA VAL A 12 -0.50 1.44 2.81
C VAL A 12 -1.32 2.68 3.08
N GLY A 13 -1.58 3.47 2.04
CA GLY A 13 -2.36 4.69 2.19
C GLY A 13 -2.95 5.16 0.88
N LEU A 14 -3.73 6.23 0.97
CA LEU A 14 -4.31 6.87 -0.21
C LEU A 14 -3.35 7.93 -0.75
N VAL A 15 -3.38 8.12 -2.07
CA VAL A 15 -2.85 9.33 -2.72
C VAL A 15 -4.02 10.20 -3.14
N ASP A 16 -3.94 11.45 -2.75
CA ASP A 16 -4.85 12.50 -3.17
C ASP A 16 -4.38 13.06 -4.52
N SER A 17 -5.30 13.20 -5.46
CA SER A 17 -5.10 14.07 -6.62
C SER A 17 -6.29 15.01 -6.70
N ALA A 18 -6.04 16.29 -6.38
CA ALA A 18 -7.03 17.36 -6.43
C ALA A 18 -8.31 17.10 -5.60
N GLY A 19 -8.16 16.56 -4.38
CA GLY A 19 -9.27 16.26 -3.46
C GLY A 19 -10.01 14.95 -3.75
N VAL A 20 -9.58 14.21 -4.79
CA VAL A 20 -10.12 12.89 -5.11
C VAL A 20 -9.06 11.83 -4.83
N TYR A 21 -9.34 10.97 -3.86
CA TYR A 21 -8.50 9.79 -3.60
C TYR A 21 -8.55 8.86 -4.81
N SER A 22 -7.50 8.94 -5.62
CA SER A 22 -7.48 8.32 -6.93
C SER A 22 -6.92 6.89 -6.89
N SER A 23 -6.16 6.54 -5.84
CA SER A 23 -5.54 5.23 -5.72
C SER A 23 -5.09 4.90 -4.29
N VAL A 24 -5.05 3.61 -3.98
CA VAL A 24 -4.31 3.07 -2.83
C VAL A 24 -2.88 2.81 -3.28
N VAL A 25 -1.90 3.23 -2.47
CA VAL A 25 -0.47 3.06 -2.75
C VAL A 25 0.25 2.38 -1.60
N CYS A 26 1.35 1.72 -1.94
CA CYS A 26 2.35 1.25 -0.98
C CYS A 26 3.54 2.23 -0.95
N ARG A 27 4.01 2.57 0.25
CA ARG A 27 5.19 3.41 0.48
C ARG A 27 6.25 2.66 1.26
N THR A 28 7.51 2.88 0.95
CA THR A 28 8.64 2.30 1.69
C THR A 28 8.80 2.97 3.06
N VAL A 29 9.31 2.24 4.03
CA VAL A 29 9.67 2.76 5.36
C VAL A 29 11.21 2.73 5.47
N PRO A 30 11.88 3.76 6.03
CA PRO A 30 11.35 5.01 6.59
C PRO A 30 11.21 6.15 5.57
N SER A 31 11.63 5.96 4.32
CA SER A 31 11.71 7.05 3.33
C SER A 31 10.36 7.57 2.83
N HIS A 32 9.25 6.89 3.14
CA HIS A 32 7.90 7.18 2.66
C HIS A 32 7.76 7.34 1.15
N GLN A 33 8.72 6.81 0.37
CA GLN A 33 8.70 6.87 -1.08
C GLN A 33 7.60 5.95 -1.62
N VAL A 34 6.77 6.47 -2.53
CA VAL A 34 5.75 5.65 -3.21
C VAL A 34 6.45 4.61 -4.07
N LEU A 35 6.18 3.33 -3.77
CA LEU A 35 6.67 2.20 -4.54
C LEU A 35 5.77 1.91 -5.75
N GLY A 36 4.46 2.04 -5.56
CA GLY A 36 3.46 1.79 -6.59
C GLY A 36 2.03 1.79 -6.04
N SER A 37 1.06 1.65 -6.93
CA SER A 37 -0.35 1.52 -6.59
C SER A 37 -0.75 0.05 -6.41
N ILE A 38 -1.72 -0.19 -5.51
CA ILE A 38 -2.35 -1.50 -5.36
C ILE A 38 -3.38 -1.67 -6.46
N THR A 39 -3.18 -2.67 -7.31
CA THR A 39 -4.11 -3.06 -8.36
C THR A 39 -4.63 -4.47 -8.11
N ALA A 40 -5.69 -4.88 -8.82
CA ALA A 40 -6.25 -6.24 -8.79
C ALA A 40 -6.59 -6.80 -7.39
N PHE A 41 -6.93 -5.94 -6.42
CA PHE A 41 -7.32 -6.36 -5.07
C PHE A 41 -8.85 -6.51 -4.95
N PRO A 42 -9.38 -7.73 -4.70
CA PRO A 42 -10.79 -7.93 -4.41
C PRO A 42 -11.19 -7.14 -3.16
N GLY A 43 -12.15 -6.23 -3.30
CA GLY A 43 -12.55 -5.34 -2.21
C GLY A 43 -11.76 -4.04 -2.11
N LEU A 44 -11.12 -3.58 -3.20
CA LEU A 44 -10.43 -2.29 -3.26
C LEU A 44 -11.31 -1.13 -2.76
N THR A 45 -12.59 -1.09 -3.14
CA THR A 45 -13.55 -0.08 -2.65
C THR A 45 -13.70 -0.11 -1.12
N ARG A 46 -13.72 -1.31 -0.52
CA ARG A 46 -13.80 -1.47 0.93
C ARG A 46 -12.51 -1.02 1.60
N LEU A 47 -11.36 -1.39 1.04
CA LEU A 47 -10.05 -0.94 1.54
C LEU A 47 -9.94 0.58 1.52
N ILE A 48 -10.35 1.23 0.44
CA ILE A 48 -10.38 2.69 0.34
C ILE A 48 -11.26 3.29 1.44
N ARG A 49 -12.47 2.76 1.66
CA ARG A 49 -13.34 3.24 2.75
C ARG A 49 -12.66 3.08 4.12
N CYS A 50 -12.11 1.91 4.42
CA CYS A 50 -11.40 1.71 5.69
C CYS A 50 -10.25 2.70 5.89
N LEU A 51 -9.44 2.95 4.85
CA LEU A 51 -8.36 3.94 4.91
C LEU A 51 -8.89 5.37 5.13
N LYS A 52 -10.02 5.73 4.51
CA LYS A 52 -10.70 7.02 4.76
C LYS A 52 -11.23 7.13 6.19
N ASP A 53 -11.72 6.03 6.76
CA ASP A 53 -12.23 5.95 8.12
C ASP A 53 -11.09 5.92 9.18
N GLY A 54 -9.84 6.18 8.77
CA GLY A 54 -8.67 6.21 9.66
C GLY A 54 -8.13 4.82 10.03
N VAL A 55 -8.62 3.74 9.39
CA VAL A 55 -8.09 2.40 9.65
C VAL A 55 -6.74 2.24 8.94
N SER A 56 -5.71 1.94 9.72
CA SER A 56 -4.36 1.71 9.21
C SER A 56 -4.18 0.30 8.64
N TYR A 57 -3.39 0.21 7.56
CA TYR A 57 -2.95 -1.04 6.98
C TYR A 57 -1.45 -1.01 6.70
N LYS A 58 -0.81 -2.18 6.75
CA LYS A 58 0.55 -2.40 6.26
C LYS A 58 0.54 -3.50 5.20
N GLY A 59 1.45 -3.40 4.24
CA GLY A 59 1.71 -4.44 3.24
C GLY A 59 2.98 -5.20 3.60
N LEU A 60 2.89 -6.51 3.81
CA LEU A 60 4.06 -7.38 3.92
C LEU A 60 4.45 -7.87 2.53
N VAL A 61 5.67 -7.58 2.09
CA VAL A 61 6.17 -8.02 0.77
C VAL A 61 6.36 -9.53 0.78
N LYS A 62 5.59 -10.22 -0.06
CA LYS A 62 5.66 -11.68 -0.24
C LYS A 62 6.58 -12.08 -1.39
N SER A 63 6.63 -11.28 -2.45
CA SER A 63 7.47 -11.55 -3.62
C SER A 63 7.74 -10.26 -4.38
N VAL A 64 8.91 -10.18 -5.01
CA VAL A 64 9.32 -9.11 -5.93
C VAL A 64 9.69 -9.78 -7.25
N ARG A 65 9.04 -9.38 -8.35
CA ARG A 65 9.21 -9.96 -9.70
C ARG A 65 9.35 -8.84 -10.72
N GLY A 66 10.59 -8.44 -11.01
CA GLY A 66 10.85 -7.30 -11.89
C GLY A 66 10.22 -6.02 -11.33
N SER A 67 9.22 -5.49 -12.03
CA SER A 67 8.45 -4.30 -11.61
C SER A 67 7.22 -4.60 -10.74
N GLU A 68 6.88 -5.88 -10.55
CA GLU A 68 5.71 -6.28 -9.76
C GLU A 68 6.11 -6.66 -8.32
N VAL A 69 5.33 -6.17 -7.35
CA VAL A 69 5.51 -6.49 -5.94
C VAL A 69 4.20 -7.02 -5.39
N ILE A 70 4.23 -8.27 -4.94
CA ILE A 70 3.08 -8.93 -4.32
C ILE A 70 3.14 -8.67 -2.82
N VAL A 71 2.10 -8.04 -2.28
CA VAL A 71 1.98 -7.72 -0.86
C VAL A 71 0.79 -8.42 -0.23
N LEU A 72 0.97 -8.88 1.01
CA LEU A 72 -0.14 -9.28 1.88
C LEU A 72 -0.54 -8.08 2.74
N LEU A 73 -1.79 -7.63 2.59
CA LEU A 73 -2.32 -6.55 3.40
C LEU A 73 -2.75 -7.04 4.77
N ARG A 74 -2.35 -6.32 5.81
CA ARG A 74 -2.78 -6.55 7.19
C ARG A 74 -3.29 -5.26 7.79
N ARG A 75 -4.49 -5.31 8.37
CA ARG A 75 -5.01 -4.24 9.22
C ARG A 75 -4.12 -4.13 10.46
N VAL A 76 -3.65 -2.94 10.75
CA VAL A 76 -2.98 -2.61 12.01
C VAL A 76 -3.98 -1.81 12.85
N GLY A 77 -4.33 -2.35 14.01
CA GLY A 77 -5.15 -1.64 14.99
C GLY A 77 -4.39 -0.47 15.60
N LEU A 78 -5.17 0.47 16.15
CA LEU A 78 -4.68 1.59 16.98
C LEU A 78 -3.84 1.10 18.15
#